data_AF-A0A511YB16-F1
#
_entry.id   AF-A0A511YB16-F1
#
_cell.length_a   1.000
_cell.length_b   1.000
_cell.length_c   1.000
_cell.angle_alpha   90.00
_cell.angle_beta   90.00
_cell.angle_gamma   90.00
#
_symmetry.space_group_name_H-M   'P 1'
#
loop_
_entity.id
_entity.type
_entity.pdbx_description
1 polymer ?
#
loop_
_entity_poly.entity_id
_entity_poly.type
_entity_poly.pdbx_seq_one_letter_code
_entity_poly.pdbx_strand_id
1 'polypeptide(L)'
;MKSILLFVLLLSFGLSSGQSKNSIAPDTIIHPLHKKYINKIVFLDKTVSPDQIKESDFLKTIVFQEDKDLDIRIFMDNSLVNYLHQLDSSLSPDELLKKGNYQFSFYVDEKLIYTENLNTGAGISEDKKKKTTFRIPLLSSKNEDSWGKYMWMRFYLGNGGIDALEEGNHVLKIEVKPYLKTSSLKVGNTIAAGEIHVTVPHKNSSEQQIAIQKIQPNSGWKVSDEKLDQEKIRLLNTKIAENRFRDITSIVVIKNEKLLLEEYFSQSGRDSLQDTRSVGKSFASALMGIAINDGYFKSENQMLKEFYDLKQFKNYSPRKDSITIKSLLTMSSGFDGNDADESSPGNEENMYPTENWVKFALDLPTTQNKPGKTWNYFTSGVVLTGDILDKKVPKGLENYAEKKLFQPLGITNYKWQFTPQQKPSLAGGLRMRALDFAKFGQLYKNNGIWNGKNIIDKNWIKKSFTNYFPNDHDFEGYGYLFWRKIYKVGTQNFEAYQSSGNGGNKIIIFTEIPIVIVITAKAYNRPYAHIQVEKIVQEYLLPAINNKQ
;
A
#
# COMPACT_ATOMS: atom_id res chain seq x y z
N MET A 1 -56.27 -7.79 -68.88
CA MET A 1 -55.30 -6.77 -68.42
C MET A 1 -55.91 -6.02 -67.24
N LYS A 2 -55.46 -6.31 -66.02
CA LYS A 2 -55.78 -5.55 -64.79
C LYS A 2 -54.46 -5.34 -64.06
N SER A 3 -54.01 -4.09 -63.99
CA SER A 3 -52.76 -3.70 -63.35
C SER A 3 -52.87 -3.81 -61.83
N ILE A 4 -51.92 -4.50 -61.22
CA ILE A 4 -51.72 -4.58 -59.78
C ILE A 4 -50.69 -3.49 -59.43
N LEU A 5 -51.11 -2.52 -58.60
CA LEU A 5 -50.22 -1.52 -58.00
C LEU A 5 -49.44 -2.17 -56.85
N LEU A 6 -48.11 -2.16 -56.94
CA LEU A 6 -47.20 -2.58 -55.87
C LEU A 6 -46.84 -1.36 -55.02
N PHE A 7 -47.26 -1.34 -53.75
CA PHE A 7 -46.88 -0.32 -52.78
C PHE A 7 -45.56 -0.76 -52.10
N VAL A 8 -44.49 -0.01 -52.30
CA VAL A 8 -43.20 -0.20 -51.60
C VAL A 8 -43.24 0.62 -50.31
N LEU A 9 -43.23 -0.06 -49.16
CA LEU A 9 -43.11 0.55 -47.84
C LEU A 9 -41.62 0.72 -47.49
N LEU A 10 -41.12 1.95 -47.54
CA LEU A 10 -39.81 2.33 -47.01
C LEU A 10 -39.90 2.48 -45.48
N LEU A 11 -39.41 1.49 -44.75
CA LEU A 11 -39.20 1.57 -43.30
C LEU A 11 -37.87 2.28 -43.01
N SER A 12 -37.94 3.56 -42.68
CA SER A 12 -36.83 4.32 -42.08
C SER A 12 -36.67 3.93 -40.61
N PHE A 13 -35.67 3.12 -40.29
CA PHE A 13 -35.22 2.92 -38.91
C PHE A 13 -34.48 4.17 -38.44
N GLY A 14 -35.21 5.09 -37.82
CA GLY A 14 -34.62 6.14 -36.99
C GLY A 14 -34.17 5.54 -35.65
N LEU A 15 -32.88 5.28 -35.48
CA LEU A 15 -32.29 5.04 -34.17
C LEU A 15 -32.25 6.36 -33.40
N SER A 16 -33.34 6.70 -32.71
CA SER A 16 -33.28 7.71 -31.65
C SER A 16 -32.67 7.07 -30.42
N SER A 17 -31.38 7.31 -30.16
CA SER A 17 -30.80 7.08 -28.84
C SER A 17 -31.46 8.04 -27.85
N GLY A 18 -32.48 7.58 -27.11
CA GLY A 18 -33.08 8.36 -26.04
C GLY A 18 -32.03 8.62 -24.96
N GLN A 19 -31.47 9.83 -24.92
CA GLN A 19 -30.72 10.28 -23.75
C GLN A 19 -31.70 10.29 -22.57
N SER A 20 -31.37 9.57 -21.50
CA SER A 20 -32.12 9.68 -20.25
C SER A 20 -32.11 11.14 -19.79
N LYS A 21 -33.26 11.64 -19.33
CA LYS A 21 -33.35 13.00 -18.77
C LYS A 21 -32.39 13.12 -17.58
N ASN A 22 -31.74 14.27 -17.45
CA ASN A 22 -30.90 14.57 -16.29
C ASN A 22 -31.69 14.40 -14.99
N SER A 23 -31.07 13.77 -13.99
CA SER A 23 -31.68 13.60 -12.66
C SER A 23 -31.56 14.86 -11.82
N ILE A 24 -30.51 15.66 -12.04
CA ILE A 24 -30.27 16.96 -11.39
C ILE A 24 -29.87 17.98 -12.46
N ALA A 25 -30.33 19.23 -12.34
CA ALA A 25 -29.86 20.31 -13.22
C ALA A 25 -28.36 20.62 -12.96
N PRO A 26 -27.48 20.48 -13.98
CA PRO A 26 -26.07 20.84 -13.84
C PRO A 26 -25.89 22.37 -13.87
N ASP A 27 -24.71 22.84 -13.47
CA ASP A 27 -24.33 24.26 -13.56
C ASP A 27 -24.38 24.73 -15.01
N THR A 28 -24.95 25.93 -15.22
CA THR A 28 -25.12 26.49 -16.56
C THR A 28 -23.78 26.88 -17.17
N ILE A 29 -23.53 26.41 -18.40
CA ILE A 29 -22.30 26.71 -19.14
C ILE A 29 -22.43 28.10 -19.81
N ILE A 30 -22.00 29.14 -19.10
CA ILE A 30 -22.09 30.53 -19.58
C ILE A 30 -20.75 30.98 -20.20
N HIS A 31 -19.63 30.59 -19.60
CA HIS A 31 -18.29 31.08 -19.96
C HIS A 31 -17.89 30.66 -21.39
N PRO A 32 -17.44 31.57 -22.28
CA PRO A 32 -17.10 31.27 -23.66
C PRO A 32 -16.04 30.17 -23.81
N LEU A 33 -15.02 30.20 -22.94
CA LEU A 33 -13.96 29.19 -22.95
C LEU A 33 -14.50 27.79 -22.61
N HIS A 34 -15.45 27.69 -21.68
CA HIS A 34 -16.07 26.40 -21.36
C HIS A 34 -16.81 25.87 -22.59
N LYS A 35 -17.65 26.70 -23.23
CA LYS A 35 -18.37 26.31 -24.46
C LYS A 35 -17.45 25.80 -25.57
N LYS A 36 -16.30 26.45 -25.75
CA LYS A 36 -15.30 26.06 -26.77
C LYS A 36 -14.60 24.74 -26.46
N TYR A 37 -14.40 24.42 -25.18
CA TYR A 37 -13.62 23.26 -24.73
C TYR A 37 -14.49 22.17 -24.10
N ILE A 38 -15.80 22.15 -24.34
CA ILE A 38 -16.68 21.06 -23.88
C ILE A 38 -16.08 19.70 -24.25
N ASN A 39 -16.08 18.78 -23.27
CA ASN A 39 -15.55 17.42 -23.36
C ASN A 39 -14.04 17.35 -23.63
N LYS A 40 -13.29 18.40 -23.25
CA LYS A 40 -11.83 18.47 -23.34
C LYS A 40 -11.20 18.57 -21.95
N ILE A 41 -10.00 18.02 -21.84
CA ILE A 41 -9.07 18.28 -20.75
C ILE A 41 -8.01 19.24 -21.28
N VAL A 42 -7.70 20.28 -20.51
CA VAL A 42 -6.60 21.21 -20.79
C VAL A 42 -5.61 21.18 -19.64
N PHE A 43 -4.34 21.44 -19.94
CA PHE A 43 -3.24 21.39 -18.99
C PHE A 43 -2.76 22.80 -18.65
N LEU A 44 -2.35 23.02 -17.40
CA LEU A 44 -1.83 24.30 -16.91
C LEU A 44 -0.61 24.07 -16.01
N ASP A 45 0.27 25.06 -15.92
CA ASP A 45 1.45 25.11 -15.01
C ASP A 45 1.22 26.04 -13.82
N LYS A 46 -0.02 26.46 -13.59
CA LYS A 46 -0.39 27.42 -12.54
C LYS A 46 -1.88 27.33 -12.19
N THR A 47 -2.19 27.66 -10.94
CA THR A 47 -3.57 27.81 -10.48
C THR A 47 -4.18 29.11 -11.00
N VAL A 48 -5.19 28.98 -11.87
CA VAL A 48 -6.00 30.12 -12.36
C VAL A 48 -7.46 29.96 -11.93
N SER A 49 -8.12 31.03 -11.51
CA SER A 49 -9.55 30.96 -11.16
C SER A 49 -10.43 30.72 -12.42
N PRO A 50 -11.63 30.11 -12.29
CA PRO A 50 -12.56 29.90 -13.41
C PRO A 50 -12.90 31.14 -14.23
N ASP A 51 -12.99 32.30 -13.61
CA ASP A 51 -13.40 33.55 -14.28
C ASP A 51 -12.25 34.30 -14.95
N GLN A 52 -11.00 33.94 -14.62
CA GLN A 52 -9.80 34.61 -15.13
C GLN A 52 -9.03 33.79 -16.16
N ILE A 53 -9.43 32.54 -16.39
CA ILE A 53 -8.73 31.62 -17.28
C ILE A 53 -8.87 32.03 -18.74
N LYS A 54 -7.74 32.01 -19.45
CA LYS A 54 -7.63 32.35 -20.87
C LYS A 54 -7.04 31.19 -21.63
N GLU A 55 -7.28 31.16 -22.94
CA GLU A 55 -6.72 30.13 -23.83
C GLU A 55 -5.18 30.14 -23.86
N SER A 56 -4.57 31.31 -23.63
CA SER A 56 -3.12 31.45 -23.48
C SER A 56 -2.53 30.77 -22.23
N ASP A 57 -3.38 30.36 -21.28
CA ASP A 57 -2.94 29.61 -20.09
C ASP A 57 -2.85 28.10 -20.37
N PHE A 58 -3.30 27.63 -21.53
CA PHE A 58 -3.34 26.20 -21.86
C PHE A 58 -2.03 25.73 -22.46
N LEU A 59 -1.41 24.76 -21.79
CA LEU A 59 -0.18 24.14 -22.26
C LEU A 59 -0.44 23.16 -23.39
N LYS A 60 0.40 23.22 -24.42
CA LYS A 60 0.55 22.17 -25.45
C LYS A 60 1.78 21.31 -25.22
N THR A 61 2.78 21.87 -24.56
CA THR A 61 4.06 21.23 -24.25
C THR A 61 4.48 21.60 -22.84
N ILE A 62 5.16 20.68 -22.15
CA ILE A 62 5.79 20.92 -20.84
C ILE A 62 7.13 20.22 -20.76
N VAL A 63 8.12 20.86 -20.14
CA VAL A 63 9.32 20.16 -19.65
C VAL A 63 9.00 19.62 -18.26
N PHE A 64 8.98 18.29 -18.12
CA PHE A 64 8.54 17.64 -16.90
C PHE A 64 9.53 17.91 -15.75
N GLN A 65 9.01 18.52 -14.69
CA GLN A 65 9.73 18.79 -13.47
C GLN A 65 8.79 18.53 -12.29
N GLU A 66 9.20 17.67 -11.38
CA GLU A 66 8.33 17.20 -10.29
C GLU A 66 8.07 18.25 -9.21
N ASP A 67 8.93 19.26 -9.12
CA ASP A 67 8.81 20.41 -8.21
C ASP A 67 7.99 21.56 -8.81
N LYS A 68 7.50 21.41 -10.05
CA LYS A 68 6.63 22.39 -10.72
C LYS A 68 5.18 21.96 -10.70
N ASP A 69 4.30 22.94 -10.85
CA ASP A 69 2.86 22.69 -10.92
C ASP A 69 2.51 22.03 -12.27
N LEU A 70 1.62 21.05 -12.22
CA LEU A 70 0.94 20.50 -13.39
C LEU A 70 -0.51 20.24 -12.99
N ASP A 71 -1.39 21.06 -13.54
CA ASP A 71 -2.82 20.99 -13.32
C ASP A 71 -3.52 20.51 -14.58
N ILE A 72 -4.65 19.85 -14.39
CA ILE A 72 -5.64 19.68 -15.45
C ILE A 72 -6.93 20.41 -15.10
N ARG A 73 -7.59 20.94 -16.13
CA ARG A 73 -8.97 21.40 -16.05
C ARG A 73 -9.82 20.60 -17.00
N ILE A 74 -10.90 20.06 -16.45
CA ILE A 74 -11.88 19.29 -17.21
C ILE A 74 -13.06 20.20 -17.51
N PHE A 75 -13.44 20.28 -18.77
CA PHE A 75 -14.68 20.94 -19.20
C PHE A 75 -15.65 19.87 -19.67
N MET A 76 -16.83 19.82 -19.07
CA MET A 76 -17.85 18.80 -19.30
C MET A 76 -19.13 19.45 -19.83
N ASP A 77 -19.91 18.73 -20.64
CA ASP A 77 -21.27 19.16 -21.02
C ASP A 77 -22.32 18.87 -19.93
N ASN A 78 -21.98 18.06 -18.92
CA ASN A 78 -22.89 17.64 -17.86
C ASN A 78 -22.17 17.39 -16.53
N SER A 79 -22.92 17.12 -15.46
CA SER A 79 -22.36 16.75 -14.16
C SER A 79 -22.14 15.24 -14.04
N LEU A 80 -21.24 14.83 -13.13
CA LEU A 80 -20.95 13.41 -12.88
C LEU A 80 -22.20 12.60 -12.56
N VAL A 81 -23.08 13.11 -11.70
CA VAL A 81 -24.31 12.40 -11.32
C VAL A 81 -25.18 12.10 -12.53
N ASN A 82 -25.26 13.02 -13.49
CA ASN A 82 -26.04 12.78 -14.70
C ASN A 82 -25.37 11.75 -15.62
N TYR A 83 -24.04 11.76 -15.74
CA TYR A 83 -23.33 10.70 -16.44
C TYR A 83 -23.52 9.33 -15.77
N LEU A 84 -23.52 9.26 -14.43
CA LEU A 84 -23.81 8.04 -13.69
C LEU A 84 -25.27 7.58 -13.85
N HIS A 85 -26.21 8.53 -13.91
CA HIS A 85 -27.64 8.24 -14.13
C HIS A 85 -27.90 7.65 -15.53
N GLN A 86 -27.05 7.94 -16.51
CA GLN A 86 -27.09 7.26 -17.82
C GLN A 86 -26.68 5.78 -17.72
N LEU A 87 -25.87 5.40 -16.74
CA LEU A 87 -25.47 4.00 -16.49
C LEU A 87 -26.51 3.21 -15.70
N ASP A 88 -27.26 3.90 -14.85
CA ASP A 88 -28.35 3.32 -14.08
C ASP A 88 -29.36 4.39 -13.65
N SER A 89 -30.45 4.54 -14.42
CA SER A 89 -31.47 5.54 -14.15
C SER A 89 -32.42 5.16 -13.00
N SER A 90 -32.29 3.95 -12.44
CA SER A 90 -33.13 3.48 -11.33
C SER A 90 -32.66 3.98 -9.96
N LEU A 91 -31.40 4.41 -9.86
CA LEU A 91 -30.78 4.84 -8.62
C LEU A 91 -30.97 6.35 -8.38
N SER A 92 -31.16 6.72 -7.12
CA SER A 92 -31.14 8.12 -6.70
C SER A 92 -29.74 8.73 -6.83
N PRO A 93 -29.61 10.07 -6.93
CA PRO A 93 -28.31 10.75 -6.97
C PRO A 93 -27.34 10.35 -5.85
N ASP A 94 -27.83 10.21 -4.61
CA ASP A 94 -26.97 9.85 -3.49
C ASP A 94 -26.53 8.37 -3.54
N GLU A 95 -27.37 7.47 -4.06
CA GLU A 95 -26.99 6.07 -4.31
C GLU A 95 -25.96 5.95 -5.42
N LEU A 96 -26.11 6.74 -6.49
CA LEU A 96 -25.13 6.81 -7.58
C LEU A 96 -23.77 7.25 -7.05
N LEU A 97 -23.71 8.29 -6.21
CA LEU A 97 -22.46 8.78 -5.63
C LEU A 97 -21.84 7.85 -4.59
N LYS A 98 -22.63 7.00 -3.92
CA LYS A 98 -22.09 5.94 -3.05
C LYS A 98 -21.45 4.80 -3.84
N LYS A 99 -21.88 4.58 -5.09
CA LYS A 99 -21.50 3.42 -5.91
C LYS A 99 -20.56 3.77 -7.07
N GLY A 100 -20.48 5.02 -7.49
CA GLY A 100 -19.79 5.44 -8.70
C GLY A 100 -19.00 6.73 -8.53
N ASN A 101 -18.00 6.91 -9.41
CA ASN A 101 -17.20 8.13 -9.50
C ASN A 101 -16.59 8.26 -10.90
N TYR A 102 -15.64 9.17 -11.08
CA TYR A 102 -14.80 9.25 -12.26
C TYR A 102 -13.82 8.07 -12.35
N GLN A 103 -13.61 7.58 -13.57
CA GLN A 103 -12.51 6.70 -13.96
C GLN A 103 -11.53 7.52 -14.81
N PHE A 104 -10.25 7.48 -14.44
CA PHE A 104 -9.17 8.14 -15.18
C PHE A 104 -8.28 7.11 -15.86
N SER A 105 -8.03 7.27 -17.15
CA SER A 105 -7.07 6.44 -17.89
C SER A 105 -5.91 7.30 -18.39
N PHE A 106 -4.70 6.83 -18.11
CA PHE A 106 -3.44 7.49 -18.48
C PHE A 106 -2.77 6.71 -19.59
N TYR A 107 -2.50 7.40 -20.70
CA TYR A 107 -1.79 6.86 -21.84
C TYR A 107 -0.49 7.64 -22.04
N VAL A 108 0.59 6.93 -22.35
CA VAL A 108 1.86 7.52 -22.75
C VAL A 108 2.22 6.91 -24.09
N ASP A 109 2.43 7.76 -25.10
CA ASP A 109 2.70 7.36 -26.48
C ASP A 109 1.69 6.32 -26.98
N GLU A 110 0.40 6.67 -26.85
CA GLU A 110 -0.77 5.87 -27.23
C GLU A 110 -0.99 4.57 -26.44
N LYS A 111 -0.03 4.15 -25.61
CA LYS A 111 -0.14 2.94 -24.78
C LYS A 111 -0.87 3.26 -23.47
N LEU A 112 -1.92 2.51 -23.16
CA LEU A 112 -2.56 2.57 -21.84
C LEU A 112 -1.59 2.07 -20.76
N ILE A 113 -1.29 2.93 -19.80
CA ILE A 113 -0.38 2.62 -18.69
C ILE A 113 -1.15 2.27 -17.43
N TYR A 114 -2.17 3.07 -17.10
CA TYR A 114 -2.92 2.90 -15.85
C TYR A 114 -4.36 3.39 -15.97
N THR A 115 -5.28 2.68 -15.31
CA THR A 115 -6.67 3.11 -15.13
C THR A 115 -7.00 3.14 -13.65
N GLU A 116 -7.46 4.29 -13.17
CA GLU A 116 -7.89 4.53 -11.81
C GLU A 116 -9.42 4.63 -11.75
N ASN A 117 -10.06 3.71 -11.04
CA ASN A 117 -11.45 3.91 -10.58
C ASN A 117 -11.40 4.69 -9.27
N LEU A 118 -11.61 6.01 -9.34
CA LEU A 118 -11.43 6.89 -8.19
C LEU A 118 -12.40 6.53 -7.05
N ASN A 119 -11.90 6.40 -5.82
CA ASN A 119 -12.74 6.10 -4.64
C ASN A 119 -13.98 7.03 -4.60
N THR A 120 -15.16 6.49 -4.29
CA THR A 120 -16.44 7.23 -4.31
C THR A 120 -16.46 8.42 -3.35
N GLY A 121 -15.66 8.41 -2.28
CA GLY A 121 -15.47 9.52 -1.35
C GLY A 121 -14.59 10.66 -1.89
N ALA A 122 -13.81 10.47 -2.96
CA ALA A 122 -12.90 11.49 -3.47
C ALA A 122 -13.66 12.61 -4.22
N GLY A 123 -13.48 13.85 -3.77
CA GLY A 123 -14.18 15.04 -4.29
C GLY A 123 -15.49 15.31 -3.55
N ILE A 124 -15.94 16.58 -3.57
CA ILE A 124 -17.10 17.05 -2.82
C ILE A 124 -18.40 16.54 -3.47
N SER A 125 -19.31 15.97 -2.68
CA SER A 125 -20.58 15.41 -3.18
C SER A 125 -21.42 16.43 -3.97
N GLU A 126 -21.57 17.65 -3.45
CA GLU A 126 -22.32 18.71 -4.13
C GLU A 126 -21.68 19.15 -5.45
N ASP A 127 -20.36 19.18 -5.52
CA ASP A 127 -19.64 19.45 -6.77
C ASP A 127 -19.95 18.39 -7.82
N LYS A 128 -19.96 17.10 -7.44
CA LYS A 128 -20.27 15.99 -8.36
C LYS A 128 -21.72 16.04 -8.89
N LYS A 129 -22.64 16.63 -8.14
CA LYS A 129 -24.06 16.78 -8.54
C LYS A 129 -24.25 17.84 -9.61
N LYS A 130 -23.46 18.93 -9.57
CA LYS A 130 -23.76 20.14 -10.35
C LYS A 130 -22.63 20.61 -11.26
N LYS A 131 -21.37 20.55 -10.82
CA LYS A 131 -20.27 21.17 -11.55
C LYS A 131 -20.07 20.51 -12.91
N THR A 132 -19.87 21.37 -13.91
CA THR A 132 -19.52 21.04 -15.29
C THR A 132 -18.06 21.37 -15.61
N THR A 133 -17.31 21.93 -14.65
CA THR A 133 -15.88 22.21 -14.77
C THR A 133 -15.20 22.23 -13.40
N PHE A 134 -13.99 21.71 -13.32
CA PHE A 134 -13.16 21.79 -12.11
C PHE A 134 -11.67 21.56 -12.42
N ARG A 135 -10.82 22.03 -11.49
CA ARG A 135 -9.36 21.84 -11.51
C ARG A 135 -8.99 20.57 -10.75
N ILE A 136 -7.99 19.86 -11.25
CA ILE A 136 -7.33 18.74 -10.57
C ILE A 136 -5.82 18.99 -10.62
N PRO A 137 -5.16 19.21 -9.47
CA PRO A 137 -3.71 19.23 -9.43
C PRO A 137 -3.12 17.83 -9.52
N LEU A 138 -2.21 17.62 -10.46
CA LEU A 138 -1.42 16.39 -10.59
C LEU A 138 -0.07 16.56 -9.88
N LEU A 139 0.56 17.71 -10.07
CA LEU A 139 1.77 18.17 -9.36
C LEU A 139 1.53 19.56 -8.77
N SER A 140 2.13 19.84 -7.60
CA SER A 140 1.92 21.09 -6.88
C SER A 140 3.13 21.45 -6.01
N SER A 141 3.77 22.57 -6.34
CA SER A 141 4.87 23.22 -5.63
C SER A 141 4.49 23.70 -4.23
N LYS A 142 3.20 23.98 -4.00
CA LYS A 142 2.64 24.41 -2.71
C LYS A 142 2.23 23.24 -1.81
N ASN A 143 2.50 22.01 -2.25
CA ASN A 143 2.13 20.77 -1.57
C ASN A 143 0.67 20.73 -1.08
N GLU A 144 -0.28 21.18 -1.92
CA GLU A 144 -1.71 21.13 -1.60
C GLU A 144 -2.18 19.69 -1.35
N ASP A 145 -3.08 19.47 -0.39
CA ASP A 145 -3.67 18.14 -0.17
C ASP A 145 -4.82 17.91 -1.16
N SER A 146 -4.68 16.91 -2.03
CA SER A 146 -5.62 16.67 -3.12
C SER A 146 -5.58 15.22 -3.59
N TRP A 147 -6.76 14.64 -3.78
CA TRP A 147 -6.92 13.32 -4.38
C TRP A 147 -6.28 13.22 -5.78
N GLY A 148 -6.17 14.35 -6.51
CA GLY A 148 -5.53 14.42 -7.82
C GLY A 148 -4.04 14.07 -7.78
N LYS A 149 -3.32 14.54 -6.75
CA LYS A 149 -1.91 14.21 -6.53
C LYS A 149 -1.71 12.74 -6.20
N TYR A 150 -2.58 12.16 -5.35
CA TYR A 150 -2.50 10.73 -5.03
C TYR A 150 -2.82 9.85 -6.23
N MET A 151 -3.77 10.26 -7.08
CA MET A 151 -4.04 9.62 -8.37
C MET A 151 -2.81 9.70 -9.29
N TRP A 152 -2.20 10.88 -9.43
CA TRP A 152 -0.95 11.04 -10.19
C TRP A 152 0.17 10.15 -9.65
N MET A 153 0.35 10.08 -8.33
CA MET A 153 1.36 9.21 -7.70
C MET A 153 1.09 7.73 -7.98
N ARG A 154 -0.18 7.29 -7.99
CA ARG A 154 -0.53 5.90 -8.36
C ARG A 154 -0.18 5.62 -9.81
N PHE A 155 -0.50 6.53 -10.74
CA PHE A 155 -0.08 6.41 -12.14
C PHE A 155 1.45 6.41 -12.28
N TYR A 156 2.07 7.52 -11.88
CA TYR A 156 3.47 7.82 -12.16
C TYR A 156 4.42 6.91 -11.37
N LEU A 157 4.26 6.82 -10.04
CA LEU A 157 5.20 6.09 -9.18
C LEU A 157 4.76 4.64 -8.89
N GLY A 158 3.44 4.38 -8.88
CA GLY A 158 2.91 3.05 -8.57
C GLY A 158 2.84 2.13 -9.79
N ASN A 159 2.32 2.62 -10.91
CA ASN A 159 1.83 1.76 -11.99
C ASN A 159 2.51 2.01 -13.35
N GLY A 160 3.82 2.30 -13.32
CA GLY A 160 4.66 2.32 -14.52
C GLY A 160 4.64 3.62 -15.31
N GLY A 161 3.95 4.67 -14.86
CA GLY A 161 3.98 5.97 -15.53
C GLY A 161 5.37 6.59 -15.62
N ILE A 162 6.20 6.43 -14.58
CA ILE A 162 7.61 6.88 -14.58
C ILE A 162 8.48 6.07 -15.54
N ASP A 163 8.15 4.81 -15.79
CA ASP A 163 8.84 3.92 -16.73
C ASP A 163 8.41 4.20 -18.18
N ALA A 164 7.16 4.61 -18.39
CA ALA A 164 6.69 5.05 -19.69
C ALA A 164 7.15 6.47 -20.06
N LEU A 165 7.26 7.36 -19.07
CA LEU A 165 7.85 8.70 -19.19
C LEU A 165 9.35 8.63 -18.86
N GLU A 166 10.10 7.88 -19.67
CA GLU A 166 11.56 7.87 -19.59
C GLU A 166 12.15 9.16 -20.16
N GLU A 167 13.47 9.26 -20.25
CA GLU A 167 14.11 10.43 -20.84
C GLU A 167 13.70 10.57 -22.32
N GLY A 168 13.29 11.79 -22.70
CA GLY A 168 12.94 12.08 -24.09
C GLY A 168 11.63 12.85 -24.22
N ASN A 169 11.02 12.75 -25.41
CA ASN A 169 9.77 13.41 -25.73
C ASN A 169 8.65 12.39 -25.83
N HIS A 170 7.55 12.66 -25.14
CA HIS A 170 6.39 11.77 -25.04
C HIS A 170 5.09 12.55 -25.27
N VAL A 171 4.02 11.83 -25.56
CA VAL A 171 2.64 12.34 -25.51
C VAL A 171 1.93 11.72 -24.33
N LEU A 172 1.57 12.55 -23.34
CA LEU A 172 0.71 12.14 -22.23
C LEU A 172 -0.74 12.47 -22.57
N LYS A 173 -1.60 11.44 -22.61
CA LYS A 173 -3.05 11.60 -22.77
C LYS A 173 -3.77 11.13 -21.51
N ILE A 174 -4.73 11.93 -21.07
CA ILE A 174 -5.65 11.60 -19.98
C ILE A 174 -7.06 11.53 -20.54
N GLU A 175 -7.77 10.45 -20.18
CA GLU A 175 -9.17 10.24 -20.52
C GLU A 175 -9.99 10.07 -19.23
N VAL A 176 -11.17 10.68 -19.18
CA VAL A 176 -12.09 10.59 -18.04
C VAL A 176 -13.43 10.00 -18.49
N LYS A 177 -13.91 9.01 -17.74
CA LYS A 177 -15.18 8.30 -17.93
C LYS A 177 -15.95 8.24 -16.60
N PRO A 178 -17.28 8.05 -16.59
CA PRO A 178 -17.99 7.69 -15.38
C PRO A 178 -17.86 6.18 -15.15
N TYR A 179 -17.75 5.73 -13.90
CA TYR A 179 -17.92 4.32 -13.56
C TYR A 179 -18.95 4.16 -12.44
N LEU A 180 -19.66 3.03 -12.44
CA LEU A 180 -20.62 2.65 -11.40
C LEU A 180 -20.40 1.19 -10.99
N LYS A 181 -20.15 0.95 -9.69
CA LYS A 181 -20.06 -0.39 -9.11
C LYS A 181 -21.46 -0.89 -8.77
N THR A 182 -21.95 -1.84 -9.57
CA THR A 182 -23.16 -2.63 -9.26
C THR A 182 -22.77 -4.08 -8.99
N SER A 183 -23.55 -5.08 -9.42
CA SER A 183 -23.13 -6.48 -9.43
C SER A 183 -21.91 -6.71 -10.34
N SER A 184 -21.79 -5.91 -11.42
CA SER A 184 -20.59 -5.76 -12.24
C SER A 184 -20.18 -4.28 -12.32
N LEU A 185 -18.92 -4.04 -12.70
CA LEU A 185 -18.40 -2.70 -12.97
C LEU A 185 -18.96 -2.21 -14.31
N LYS A 186 -19.78 -1.16 -14.28
CA LYS A 186 -20.24 -0.44 -15.47
C LYS A 186 -19.32 0.75 -15.72
N VAL A 187 -18.85 0.95 -16.95
CA VAL A 187 -18.05 2.11 -17.36
C VAL A 187 -18.78 2.78 -18.52
N GLY A 188 -18.96 4.10 -18.45
CA GLY A 188 -19.65 4.85 -19.48
C GLY A 188 -18.74 5.39 -20.58
N ASN A 189 -19.34 6.23 -21.43
CA ASN A 189 -18.65 6.93 -22.50
C ASN A 189 -17.65 7.96 -21.95
N THR A 190 -16.69 8.34 -22.79
CA THR A 190 -15.72 9.40 -22.49
C THR A 190 -16.43 10.71 -22.20
N ILE A 191 -16.22 11.24 -21.00
CA ILE A 191 -16.66 12.58 -20.56
C ILE A 191 -15.76 13.63 -21.20
N ALA A 192 -14.45 13.44 -21.04
CA ALA A 192 -13.46 14.36 -21.57
C ALA A 192 -12.12 13.66 -21.80
N ALA A 193 -11.34 14.18 -22.73
CA ALA A 193 -9.96 13.78 -22.94
C ALA A 193 -9.08 14.97 -23.34
N GLY A 194 -7.78 14.85 -23.08
CA GLY A 194 -6.79 15.82 -23.51
C GLY A 194 -5.40 15.21 -23.55
N GLU A 195 -4.52 15.83 -24.32
CA GLU A 195 -3.13 15.42 -24.47
C GLU A 195 -2.18 16.62 -24.34
N ILE A 196 -0.96 16.33 -23.91
CA ILE A 196 0.14 17.29 -23.80
C ILE A 196 1.45 16.61 -24.23
N HIS A 197 2.30 17.35 -24.93
CA HIS A 197 3.66 16.91 -25.21
C HIS A 197 4.52 17.11 -23.96
N VAL A 198 5.22 16.07 -23.52
CA VAL A 198 6.04 16.06 -22.31
C VAL A 198 7.48 15.80 -22.69
N THR A 199 8.39 16.70 -22.34
CA THR A 199 9.84 16.47 -22.44
C THR A 199 10.37 16.12 -21.06
N VAL A 200 10.88 14.92 -20.88
CA VAL A 200 11.50 14.46 -19.64
C VAL A 200 13.02 14.66 -19.74
N PRO A 201 13.63 15.47 -18.87
CA PRO A 201 15.07 15.74 -18.94
C PRO A 201 15.91 14.54 -18.48
N HIS A 202 17.10 14.40 -19.06
CA HIS A 202 18.13 13.46 -18.59
C HIS A 202 18.50 13.78 -17.13
N LYS A 203 18.40 12.79 -16.24
CA LYS A 203 18.93 12.89 -14.87
C LYS A 203 20.30 12.21 -14.80
N ASN A 204 21.36 13.00 -14.63
CA ASN A 204 22.70 12.44 -14.43
C ASN A 204 22.84 11.90 -13.00
N SER A 205 23.27 10.64 -12.88
CA SER A 205 23.67 10.04 -11.60
C SER A 205 25.19 9.92 -11.55
N SER A 206 25.83 10.33 -10.44
CA SER A 206 27.28 10.18 -10.29
C SER A 206 27.68 8.72 -10.06
N GLU A 207 28.92 8.37 -10.43
CA GLU A 207 29.47 7.03 -10.19
C GLU A 207 29.35 6.62 -8.71
N GLN A 208 29.57 7.56 -7.78
CA GLN A 208 29.43 7.30 -6.35
C GLN A 208 28.01 6.90 -5.93
N GLN A 209 26.98 7.44 -6.60
CA GLN A 209 25.58 7.13 -6.30
C GLN A 209 25.13 5.78 -6.87
N ILE A 210 25.73 5.35 -7.98
CA ILE A 210 25.30 4.14 -8.70
C ILE A 210 26.19 2.92 -8.41
N ALA A 211 27.41 3.14 -7.90
CA ALA A 211 28.31 2.06 -7.53
C ALA A 211 27.73 1.19 -6.42
N ILE A 212 28.06 -0.10 -6.48
CA ILE A 212 27.74 -1.06 -5.43
C ILE A 212 28.61 -0.74 -4.22
N GLN A 213 27.97 -0.60 -3.06
CA GLN A 213 28.66 -0.26 -1.82
C GLN A 213 29.50 -1.43 -1.32
N LYS A 214 30.73 -1.13 -0.90
CA LYS A 214 31.61 -2.14 -0.30
C LYS A 214 31.06 -2.55 1.06
N ILE A 215 30.95 -3.86 1.28
CA ILE A 215 30.60 -4.41 2.58
C ILE A 215 31.67 -4.01 3.60
N GLN A 216 31.26 -3.31 4.65
CA GLN A 216 32.17 -2.82 5.68
C GLN A 216 32.54 -3.97 6.65
N PRO A 217 33.75 -3.97 7.25
CA PRO A 217 34.10 -4.96 8.27
C PRO A 217 33.15 -4.85 9.49
N ASN A 218 33.11 -5.87 10.35
CA ASN A 218 32.33 -5.88 11.59
C ASN A 218 30.80 -5.72 11.40
N SER A 219 30.26 -6.29 10.32
CA SER A 219 28.80 -6.39 10.07
C SER A 219 28.05 -7.20 11.14
N GLY A 220 28.76 -8.04 11.89
CA GLY A 220 28.15 -9.13 12.66
C GLY A 220 27.71 -10.32 11.79
N TRP A 221 28.10 -10.33 10.51
CA TRP A 221 27.81 -11.36 9.53
C TRP A 221 29.08 -11.87 8.87
N LYS A 222 29.10 -13.16 8.52
CA LYS A 222 30.08 -13.66 7.55
C LYS A 222 29.74 -13.07 6.17
N VAL A 223 30.74 -12.50 5.51
CA VAL A 223 30.59 -11.97 4.15
C VAL A 223 30.54 -13.11 3.15
N SER A 224 29.69 -12.99 2.13
CA SER A 224 29.57 -13.97 1.05
C SER A 224 30.60 -13.69 -0.05
N ASP A 225 31.17 -14.75 -0.61
CA ASP A 225 32.03 -14.70 -1.82
C ASP A 225 31.22 -15.02 -3.10
N GLU A 226 29.91 -15.22 -2.97
CA GLU A 226 29.05 -15.51 -4.12
C GLU A 226 28.95 -14.30 -5.06
N LYS A 227 28.89 -14.59 -6.36
CA LYS A 227 28.75 -13.56 -7.39
C LYS A 227 27.33 -13.00 -7.41
N LEU A 228 27.23 -11.71 -7.71
CA LEU A 228 26.02 -10.94 -7.90
C LEU A 228 26.09 -10.31 -9.29
N ASP A 229 24.98 -10.27 -10.02
CA ASP A 229 24.90 -9.49 -11.26
C ASP A 229 25.07 -8.00 -10.92
N GLN A 230 26.26 -7.48 -11.20
CA GLN A 230 26.59 -6.10 -10.82
C GLN A 230 25.82 -5.08 -11.65
N GLU A 231 25.49 -5.39 -12.90
CA GLU A 231 24.77 -4.48 -13.77
C GLU A 231 23.35 -4.25 -13.24
N LYS A 232 22.68 -5.31 -12.80
CA LYS A 232 21.35 -5.20 -12.17
C LYS A 232 21.34 -4.35 -10.92
N ILE A 233 22.34 -4.49 -10.05
CA ILE A 233 22.42 -3.69 -8.82
C ILE A 233 22.78 -2.23 -9.14
N ARG A 234 23.69 -1.98 -10.06
CA ARG A 234 24.00 -0.62 -10.50
C ARG A 234 22.81 0.07 -11.14
N LEU A 235 22.00 -0.66 -11.91
CA LEU A 235 20.74 -0.14 -12.45
C LEU A 235 19.74 0.19 -11.33
N LEU A 236 19.61 -0.68 -10.32
CA LEU A 236 18.80 -0.39 -9.14
C LEU A 236 19.26 0.88 -8.43
N ASN A 237 20.56 1.03 -8.17
CA ASN A 237 21.13 2.21 -7.53
C ASN A 237 20.90 3.47 -8.39
N THR A 238 20.99 3.35 -9.71
CA THR A 238 20.64 4.42 -10.67
C THR A 238 19.17 4.84 -10.51
N LYS A 239 18.24 3.88 -10.48
CA LYS A 239 16.81 4.19 -10.26
C LYS A 239 16.55 4.87 -8.91
N ILE A 240 17.30 4.53 -7.87
CA ILE A 240 17.21 5.21 -6.57
C ILE A 240 17.80 6.63 -6.66
N ALA A 241 18.98 6.80 -7.26
CA ALA A 241 19.65 8.09 -7.43
C ALA A 241 18.82 9.10 -8.24
N GLU A 242 18.08 8.61 -9.24
CA GLU A 242 17.19 9.42 -10.09
C GLU A 242 15.81 9.71 -9.46
N ASN A 243 15.58 9.27 -8.21
CA ASN A 243 14.30 9.33 -7.50
C ASN A 243 13.15 8.59 -8.22
N ARG A 244 13.49 7.51 -8.94
CA ARG A 244 12.51 6.60 -9.55
C ARG A 244 12.03 5.56 -8.54
N PHE A 245 12.93 5.09 -7.68
CA PHE A 245 12.59 4.46 -6.40
C PHE A 245 12.92 5.43 -5.27
N ARG A 246 11.92 5.79 -4.47
CA ARG A 246 12.02 6.91 -3.53
C ARG A 246 12.09 6.47 -2.10
N ASP A 247 12.77 7.29 -1.31
CA ASP A 247 12.83 7.20 0.15
C ASP A 247 13.38 5.86 0.66
N ILE A 248 14.01 5.06 -0.21
CA ILE A 248 14.72 3.86 0.21
C ILE A 248 15.87 4.31 1.11
N THR A 249 16.04 3.65 2.25
CA THR A 249 17.08 3.96 3.22
C THR A 249 18.11 2.86 3.34
N SER A 250 17.70 1.59 3.16
CA SER A 250 18.65 0.49 3.09
C SER A 250 18.12 -0.72 2.33
N ILE A 251 19.05 -1.49 1.76
CA ILE A 251 18.81 -2.82 1.19
C ILE A 251 19.88 -3.75 1.75
N VAL A 252 19.46 -4.89 2.31
CA VAL A 252 20.37 -5.94 2.79
C VAL A 252 19.91 -7.27 2.21
N VAL A 253 20.85 -8.03 1.66
CA VAL A 253 20.61 -9.39 1.15
C VAL A 253 21.50 -10.38 1.89
N ILE A 254 20.87 -11.36 2.53
CA ILE A 254 21.52 -12.53 3.09
C ILE A 254 21.25 -13.71 2.17
N LYS A 255 22.29 -14.43 1.78
CA LYS A 255 22.21 -15.67 1.00
C LYS A 255 23.07 -16.73 1.65
N ASN A 256 22.52 -17.93 1.83
CA ASN A 256 23.23 -19.04 2.48
C ASN A 256 23.84 -18.63 3.83
N GLU A 257 23.07 -17.89 4.65
CA GLU A 257 23.46 -17.38 5.97
C GLU A 257 24.63 -16.38 5.97
N LYS A 258 25.00 -15.84 4.80
CA LYS A 258 26.08 -14.86 4.64
C LYS A 258 25.57 -13.56 4.02
N LEU A 259 26.18 -12.44 4.43
CA LEU A 259 25.88 -11.12 3.88
C LEU A 259 26.41 -11.02 2.44
N LEU A 260 25.50 -10.91 1.48
CA LEU A 260 25.81 -10.79 0.05
C LEU A 260 25.79 -9.34 -0.44
N LEU A 261 24.89 -8.51 0.11
CA LEU A 261 24.73 -7.11 -0.26
C LEU A 261 24.32 -6.29 0.97
N GLU A 262 24.94 -5.13 1.14
CA GLU A 262 24.42 -4.04 1.97
C GLU A 262 24.53 -2.72 1.21
N GLU A 263 23.42 -2.00 1.12
CA GLU A 263 23.34 -0.70 0.46
C GLU A 263 22.59 0.27 1.36
N TYR A 264 23.05 1.51 1.43
CA TYR A 264 22.46 2.58 2.23
C TYR A 264 22.24 3.84 1.41
N PHE A 265 21.07 4.47 1.59
CA PHE A 265 20.61 5.59 0.76
C PHE A 265 19.92 6.66 1.62
N SER A 266 19.52 7.78 1.02
CA SER A 266 18.71 8.83 1.68
C SER A 266 19.31 9.32 3.01
N GLN A 267 20.63 9.53 3.04
CA GLN A 267 21.42 9.93 4.21
C GLN A 267 21.33 8.94 5.39
N SER A 268 20.84 7.73 5.16
CA SER A 268 20.94 6.63 6.09
C SER A 268 22.32 5.97 5.96
N GLY A 269 22.86 5.50 7.08
CA GLY A 269 24.07 4.70 7.13
C GLY A 269 23.83 3.34 7.77
N ARG A 270 24.88 2.52 7.81
CA ARG A 270 24.86 1.16 8.38
C ARG A 270 24.28 1.09 9.80
N ASP A 271 24.68 2.02 10.65
CA ASP A 271 24.27 2.05 12.05
C ASP A 271 23.00 2.86 12.31
N SER A 272 22.34 3.35 11.25
CA SER A 272 21.08 4.07 11.37
C SER A 272 19.95 3.12 11.80
N LEU A 273 19.22 3.51 12.84
CA LEU A 273 18.01 2.81 13.27
C LEU A 273 16.85 3.15 12.33
N GLN A 274 16.27 2.12 11.72
CA GLN A 274 15.17 2.27 10.77
C GLN A 274 13.83 2.16 11.48
N ASP A 275 12.95 3.15 11.28
CA ASP A 275 11.55 3.05 11.71
C ASP A 275 10.74 2.29 10.66
N THR A 276 10.52 1.00 10.94
CA THR A 276 9.89 0.08 10.01
C THR A 276 8.40 -0.10 10.27
N ARG A 277 7.80 0.73 11.14
CA ARG A 277 6.36 0.69 11.48
C ARG A 277 5.92 -0.73 11.82
N SER A 278 4.95 -1.30 11.11
CA SER A 278 4.33 -2.59 11.42
C SER A 278 5.23 -3.82 11.28
N VAL A 279 6.47 -3.71 10.80
CA VAL A 279 7.44 -4.82 10.85
C VAL A 279 7.61 -5.35 12.29
N GLY A 280 7.49 -4.47 13.30
CA GLY A 280 7.54 -4.87 14.72
C GLY A 280 6.51 -5.91 15.13
N LYS A 281 5.36 -6.02 14.44
CA LYS A 281 4.31 -7.00 14.76
C LYS A 281 4.80 -8.44 14.65
N SER A 282 5.69 -8.74 13.69
CA SER A 282 6.25 -10.08 13.55
C SER A 282 7.15 -10.48 14.74
N PHE A 283 7.77 -9.51 15.43
CA PHE A 283 8.50 -9.77 16.67
C PHE A 283 7.56 -10.16 17.81
N ALA A 284 6.31 -9.67 17.81
CA ALA A 284 5.28 -10.11 18.75
C ALA A 284 4.99 -11.60 18.63
N SER A 285 4.86 -12.08 17.39
CA SER A 285 4.68 -13.50 17.10
C SER A 285 5.87 -14.33 17.59
N ALA A 286 7.09 -13.89 17.31
CA ALA A 286 8.29 -14.57 17.77
C ALA A 286 8.34 -14.68 19.30
N LEU A 287 8.17 -13.56 20.01
CA LEU A 287 8.21 -13.53 21.47
C LEU A 287 7.09 -14.36 22.11
N MET A 288 5.91 -14.40 21.51
CA MET A 288 4.82 -15.29 21.95
C MET A 288 5.21 -16.77 21.82
N GLY A 289 5.82 -17.16 20.70
CA GLY A 289 6.31 -18.53 20.50
C GLY A 289 7.38 -18.93 21.51
N ILE A 290 8.33 -18.04 21.78
CA ILE A 290 9.37 -18.26 22.80
C ILE A 290 8.72 -18.40 24.19
N ALA A 291 7.75 -17.54 24.53
CA ALA A 291 7.08 -17.58 25.84
C ALA A 291 6.22 -18.83 26.05
N ILE A 292 5.58 -19.33 24.98
CA ILE A 292 4.90 -20.63 25.00
C ILE A 292 5.91 -21.75 25.23
N ASN A 293 7.04 -21.75 24.52
CA ASN A 293 8.07 -22.77 24.69
C ASN A 293 8.72 -22.75 26.09
N ASP A 294 8.89 -21.56 26.67
CA ASP A 294 9.37 -21.39 28.05
C ASP A 294 8.31 -21.76 29.11
N GLY A 295 7.07 -22.09 28.72
CA GLY A 295 6.00 -22.53 29.62
C GLY A 295 5.20 -21.41 30.30
N TYR A 296 5.37 -20.15 29.89
CA TYR A 296 4.57 -19.02 30.43
C TYR A 296 3.13 -19.01 29.91
N PHE A 297 2.89 -19.73 28.82
CA PHE A 297 1.58 -19.91 28.20
C PHE A 297 1.37 -21.40 27.91
N LYS A 298 0.13 -21.88 28.10
CA LYS A 298 -0.26 -23.25 27.77
C LYS A 298 -0.25 -23.49 26.26
N SER A 299 -0.75 -22.52 25.49
CA SER A 299 -0.74 -22.50 24.02
C SER A 299 -1.31 -21.17 23.50
N GLU A 300 -1.24 -20.95 22.20
CA GLU A 300 -1.92 -19.84 21.51
C GLU A 300 -3.46 -19.93 21.55
N ASN A 301 -4.03 -21.06 22.00
CA ASN A 301 -5.48 -21.22 22.10
C ASN A 301 -6.07 -20.67 23.41
N GLN A 302 -5.22 -20.17 24.33
CA GLN A 302 -5.72 -19.52 25.53
C GLN A 302 -6.56 -18.29 25.18
N MET A 303 -7.62 -18.09 25.96
CA MET A 303 -8.64 -17.10 25.71
C MET A 303 -8.37 -15.81 26.48
N LEU A 304 -8.85 -14.67 25.98
CA LEU A 304 -8.69 -13.37 26.62
C LEU A 304 -9.20 -13.32 28.06
N LYS A 305 -10.30 -14.02 28.37
CA LYS A 305 -10.84 -14.11 29.74
C LYS A 305 -9.87 -14.73 30.76
N GLU A 306 -8.83 -15.44 30.32
CA GLU A 306 -7.79 -15.98 31.20
C GLU A 306 -6.77 -14.90 31.64
N PHE A 307 -6.79 -13.74 30.99
CA PHE A 307 -5.83 -12.64 31.21
C PHE A 307 -6.50 -11.36 31.71
N TYR A 308 -7.82 -11.22 31.52
CA TYR A 308 -8.59 -10.03 31.86
C TYR A 308 -9.96 -10.41 32.44
N ASP A 309 -10.44 -9.62 33.40
CA ASP A 309 -11.86 -9.61 33.76
C ASP A 309 -12.64 -8.79 32.73
N LEU A 310 -13.03 -9.44 31.63
CA LEU A 310 -13.64 -8.80 30.47
C LEU A 310 -14.96 -8.09 30.77
N LYS A 311 -15.64 -8.43 31.86
CA LYS A 311 -16.92 -7.82 32.27
C LYS A 311 -16.75 -6.37 32.76
N GLN A 312 -15.53 -5.96 33.10
CA GLN A 312 -15.24 -4.60 33.56
C GLN A 312 -15.11 -3.59 32.41
N PHE A 313 -15.00 -4.07 31.17
CA PHE A 313 -14.82 -3.24 29.98
C PHE A 313 -16.15 -2.96 29.28
N LYS A 314 -16.22 -1.85 28.54
CA LYS A 314 -17.41 -1.48 27.78
C LYS A 314 -17.70 -2.53 26.69
N ASN A 315 -18.96 -2.57 26.26
CA ASN A 315 -19.43 -3.45 25.19
C ASN A 315 -19.07 -4.93 25.43
N TYR A 316 -19.05 -5.38 26.69
CA TYR A 316 -18.85 -6.79 27.00
C TYR A 316 -19.92 -7.65 26.33
N SER A 317 -19.50 -8.78 25.77
CA SER A 317 -20.39 -9.82 25.26
C SER A 317 -19.75 -11.19 25.52
N PRO A 318 -20.53 -12.27 25.66
CA PRO A 318 -19.98 -13.63 25.79
C PRO A 318 -19.08 -14.05 24.62
N ARG A 319 -19.13 -13.35 23.47
CA ARG A 319 -18.23 -13.62 22.34
C ARG A 319 -16.79 -13.19 22.66
N LYS A 320 -16.58 -12.11 23.41
CA LYS A 320 -15.24 -11.65 23.81
C LYS A 320 -14.48 -12.73 24.59
N ASP A 321 -15.17 -13.52 25.41
CA ASP A 321 -14.60 -14.63 26.16
C ASP A 321 -13.96 -15.70 25.29
N SER A 322 -14.40 -15.83 24.02
CA SER A 322 -13.91 -16.83 23.07
C SER A 322 -12.74 -16.35 22.21
N ILE A 323 -12.36 -15.08 22.32
CA ILE A 323 -11.21 -14.52 21.58
C ILE A 323 -9.94 -15.16 22.13
N THR A 324 -9.11 -15.68 21.24
CA THR A 324 -7.86 -16.39 21.57
C THR A 324 -6.64 -15.57 21.19
N ILE A 325 -5.50 -15.86 21.81
CA ILE A 325 -4.20 -15.32 21.37
C ILE A 325 -3.98 -15.59 19.88
N LYS A 326 -4.28 -16.81 19.41
CA LYS A 326 -4.20 -17.20 18.01
C LYS A 326 -4.98 -16.26 17.12
N SER A 327 -6.23 -15.94 17.47
CA SER A 327 -7.05 -15.01 16.68
C SER A 327 -6.51 -13.58 16.65
N LEU A 328 -5.76 -13.14 17.65
CA LEU A 328 -5.05 -11.85 17.61
C LEU A 328 -3.84 -11.92 16.68
N LEU A 329 -3.05 -12.99 16.77
CA LEU A 329 -1.89 -13.22 15.90
C LEU A 329 -2.27 -13.34 14.42
N THR A 330 -3.44 -13.89 14.13
CA THR A 330 -3.97 -14.05 12.76
C THR A 330 -4.83 -12.88 12.30
N MET A 331 -4.93 -11.79 13.07
CA MET A 331 -5.77 -10.61 12.73
C MET A 331 -7.23 -10.98 12.46
N SER A 332 -7.80 -11.87 13.26
CA SER A 332 -9.16 -12.40 13.07
C SER A 332 -9.92 -12.59 14.36
N SER A 333 -9.69 -11.69 15.33
CA SER A 333 -10.26 -11.74 16.68
C SER A 333 -11.77 -11.54 16.73
N GLY A 334 -12.38 -10.96 15.69
CA GLY A 334 -13.80 -10.64 15.67
C GLY A 334 -14.17 -9.35 16.42
N PHE A 335 -13.20 -8.61 16.97
CA PHE A 335 -13.41 -7.22 17.38
C PHE A 335 -13.86 -6.38 16.17
N ASP A 336 -14.66 -5.36 16.44
CA ASP A 336 -15.00 -4.33 15.46
C ASP A 336 -13.83 -3.35 15.32
N GLY A 337 -12.77 -3.82 14.65
CA GLY A 337 -11.56 -3.07 14.41
C GLY A 337 -10.99 -3.43 13.05
N ASN A 338 -10.75 -2.40 12.24
CA ASN A 338 -10.15 -2.50 10.93
C ASN A 338 -9.40 -1.20 10.61
N ASP A 339 -8.07 -1.25 10.55
CA ASP A 339 -7.23 -0.08 10.30
C ASP A 339 -7.39 0.45 8.85
N ALA A 340 -7.91 -0.38 7.93
CA ALA A 340 -8.20 0.03 6.56
C ALA A 340 -9.55 0.76 6.39
N ASP A 341 -10.40 0.76 7.42
CA ASP A 341 -11.69 1.43 7.43
C ASP A 341 -11.68 2.58 8.45
N GLU A 342 -11.64 3.82 7.96
CA GLU A 342 -11.65 5.03 8.80
C GLU A 342 -12.90 5.15 9.67
N SER A 343 -14.01 4.52 9.27
CA SER A 343 -15.25 4.51 10.05
C SER A 343 -15.29 3.42 11.13
N SER A 344 -14.32 2.49 11.11
CA SER A 344 -14.25 1.42 12.11
C SER A 344 -13.95 2.01 13.48
N PRO A 345 -14.74 1.69 14.53
CA PRO A 345 -14.48 2.20 15.87
C PRO A 345 -13.12 1.74 16.40
N GLY A 346 -12.64 0.57 15.98
CA GLY A 346 -11.34 0.02 16.35
C GLY A 346 -10.18 0.39 15.43
N ASN A 347 -10.35 1.34 14.51
CA ASN A 347 -9.26 1.88 13.70
C ASN A 347 -8.14 2.45 14.61
N GLU A 348 -6.88 2.17 14.29
CA GLU A 348 -5.73 2.60 15.09
C GLU A 348 -5.63 4.12 15.34
N GLU A 349 -6.12 4.94 14.41
CA GLU A 349 -6.10 6.41 14.57
C GLU A 349 -7.03 6.89 15.70
N ASN A 350 -8.07 6.11 16.03
CA ASN A 350 -8.92 6.35 17.20
C ASN A 350 -8.25 5.89 18.51
N MET A 351 -7.28 4.97 18.44
CA MET A 351 -6.56 4.44 19.60
C MET A 351 -5.44 5.39 20.05
N TYR A 352 -4.63 5.89 19.11
CA TYR A 352 -3.43 6.68 19.40
C TYR A 352 -3.64 7.86 20.35
N PRO A 353 -4.72 8.66 20.26
CA PRO A 353 -4.94 9.79 21.18
C PRO A 353 -5.43 9.38 22.58
N THR A 354 -5.65 8.08 22.85
CA THR A 354 -6.16 7.61 24.15
C THR A 354 -5.05 7.35 25.16
N GLU A 355 -5.34 7.60 26.45
CA GLU A 355 -4.42 7.33 27.57
C GLU A 355 -4.23 5.84 27.88
N ASN A 356 -5.11 4.98 27.36
CA ASN A 356 -5.05 3.54 27.61
C ASN A 356 -5.42 2.70 26.37
N TRP A 357 -4.41 2.27 25.63
CA TRP A 357 -4.57 1.49 24.40
C TRP A 357 -5.13 0.08 24.66
N VAL A 358 -4.78 -0.53 25.79
CA VAL A 358 -5.34 -1.84 26.20
C VAL A 358 -6.83 -1.71 26.50
N LYS A 359 -7.19 -0.69 27.29
CA LYS A 359 -8.59 -0.39 27.60
C LYS A 359 -9.38 -0.02 26.34
N PHE A 360 -8.81 0.79 25.44
CA PHE A 360 -9.40 1.11 24.16
C PHE A 360 -9.79 -0.17 23.41
N ALA A 361 -8.84 -1.08 23.21
CA ALA A 361 -9.09 -2.32 22.50
C ALA A 361 -10.14 -3.21 23.20
N LEU A 362 -10.08 -3.33 24.53
CA LEU A 362 -11.03 -4.16 25.29
C LEU A 362 -12.43 -3.54 25.40
N ASP A 363 -12.56 -2.21 25.26
CA ASP A 363 -13.86 -1.50 25.23
C ASP A 363 -14.58 -1.61 23.88
N LEU A 364 -13.89 -2.00 22.79
CA LEU A 364 -14.51 -2.14 21.46
C LEU A 364 -15.60 -3.21 21.44
N PRO A 365 -16.68 -3.03 20.66
CA PRO A 365 -17.65 -4.09 20.45
C PRO A 365 -17.04 -5.25 19.64
N THR A 366 -17.74 -6.39 19.64
CA THR A 366 -17.45 -7.51 18.73
C THR A 366 -18.42 -7.50 17.57
N THR A 367 -17.94 -7.86 16.39
CA THR A 367 -18.77 -8.12 15.22
C THR A 367 -19.52 -9.47 15.34
N GLN A 368 -20.33 -9.79 14.34
CA GLN A 368 -20.97 -11.11 14.24
C GLN A 368 -20.00 -12.22 13.81
N ASN A 369 -18.79 -11.87 13.36
CA ASN A 369 -17.78 -12.81 12.90
C ASN A 369 -17.25 -13.65 14.07
N LYS A 370 -17.00 -14.93 13.80
CA LYS A 370 -16.39 -15.83 14.79
C LYS A 370 -14.87 -15.60 14.83
N PRO A 371 -14.23 -15.60 16.01
CA PRO A 371 -12.78 -15.54 16.10
C PRO A 371 -12.11 -16.62 15.25
N GLY A 372 -11.09 -16.26 14.48
CA GLY A 372 -10.39 -17.15 13.56
C GLY A 372 -11.01 -17.30 12.18
N LYS A 373 -12.13 -16.63 11.85
CA LYS A 373 -12.85 -16.83 10.58
C LYS A 373 -12.77 -15.68 9.59
N THR A 374 -12.80 -14.44 10.06
CA THR A 374 -12.74 -13.26 9.21
C THR A 374 -11.50 -12.45 9.54
N TRP A 375 -10.72 -12.11 8.53
CA TRP A 375 -9.51 -11.31 8.69
C TRP A 375 -9.86 -9.82 8.62
N ASN A 376 -9.32 -9.03 9.55
CA ASN A 376 -9.32 -7.58 9.53
C ASN A 376 -8.00 -7.11 10.15
N TYR A 377 -7.23 -6.29 9.44
CA TYR A 377 -5.98 -5.74 9.99
C TYR A 377 -6.29 -4.87 11.21
N PHE A 378 -5.85 -5.30 12.39
CA PHE A 378 -6.27 -4.71 13.66
C PHE A 378 -5.10 -4.51 14.61
N THR A 379 -4.48 -3.33 14.53
CA THR A 379 -3.29 -2.97 15.32
C THR A 379 -3.53 -3.01 16.83
N SER A 380 -4.71 -2.58 17.32
CA SER A 380 -5.02 -2.63 18.75
C SER A 380 -5.11 -4.06 19.29
N GLY A 381 -5.41 -5.06 18.44
CA GLY A 381 -5.33 -6.47 18.81
C GLY A 381 -3.90 -6.94 19.09
N VAL A 382 -2.91 -6.36 18.41
CA VAL A 382 -1.49 -6.64 18.67
C VAL A 382 -1.03 -5.96 19.96
N VAL A 383 -1.59 -4.80 20.30
CA VAL A 383 -1.36 -4.17 21.63
C VAL A 383 -1.78 -5.11 22.75
N LEU A 384 -2.94 -5.78 22.63
CA LEU A 384 -3.36 -6.79 23.61
C LEU A 384 -2.38 -7.97 23.70
N THR A 385 -1.83 -8.39 22.56
CA THR A 385 -0.81 -9.47 22.53
C THR A 385 0.44 -9.05 23.32
N GLY A 386 0.90 -7.81 23.16
CA GLY A 386 2.04 -7.26 23.91
C GLY A 386 1.77 -7.13 25.41
N ASP A 387 0.59 -6.64 25.80
CA ASP A 387 0.21 -6.53 27.22
C ASP A 387 0.09 -7.90 27.90
N ILE A 388 -0.52 -8.88 27.23
CA ILE A 388 -0.60 -10.27 27.71
C ILE A 388 0.81 -10.86 27.93
N LEU A 389 1.73 -10.62 26.98
CA LEU A 389 3.12 -11.05 27.14
C LEU A 389 3.77 -10.41 28.36
N ASP A 390 3.71 -9.08 28.47
CA ASP A 390 4.31 -8.33 29.59
C ASP A 390 3.85 -8.83 30.96
N LYS A 391 2.55 -9.16 31.08
CA LYS A 391 1.95 -9.68 32.32
C LYS A 391 2.43 -11.08 32.71
N LYS A 392 2.79 -11.92 31.74
CA LYS A 392 3.08 -13.35 31.98
C LYS A 392 4.56 -13.67 32.04
N VAL A 393 5.39 -12.90 31.34
CA VAL A 393 6.84 -13.13 31.32
C VAL A 393 7.52 -12.45 32.52
N PRO A 394 8.62 -13.03 33.05
CA PRO A 394 9.28 -12.48 34.22
C PRO A 394 9.98 -11.16 33.89
N LYS A 395 9.84 -10.18 34.81
CA LYS A 395 10.47 -8.85 34.70
C LYS A 395 10.02 -8.04 33.46
N GLY A 396 8.85 -8.36 32.91
CA GLY A 396 8.23 -7.62 31.81
C GLY A 396 8.81 -7.91 30.42
N LEU A 397 8.08 -7.43 29.42
CA LEU A 397 8.30 -7.71 28.00
C LEU A 397 9.66 -7.20 27.50
N GLU A 398 10.09 -6.02 27.93
CA GLU A 398 11.34 -5.41 27.48
C GLU A 398 12.56 -6.28 27.82
N ASN A 399 12.71 -6.60 29.11
CA ASN A 399 13.79 -7.47 29.59
C ASN A 399 13.67 -8.88 29.00
N TYR A 400 12.45 -9.39 28.81
CA TYR A 400 12.25 -10.71 28.21
C TYR A 400 12.72 -10.73 26.75
N ALA A 401 12.32 -9.75 25.94
CA ALA A 401 12.74 -9.63 24.54
C ALA A 401 14.25 -9.45 24.42
N GLU A 402 14.85 -8.63 25.29
CA GLU A 402 16.30 -8.46 25.34
C GLU A 402 17.01 -9.82 25.55
N LYS A 403 16.65 -10.54 26.60
CA LYS A 403 17.36 -11.78 27.00
C LYS A 403 17.11 -12.95 26.07
N LYS A 404 15.88 -13.08 25.58
CA LYS A 404 15.44 -14.29 24.86
C LYS A 404 15.53 -14.17 23.35
N LEU A 405 15.57 -12.96 22.80
CA LEU A 405 15.63 -12.74 21.36
C LEU A 405 16.81 -11.87 20.96
N PHE A 406 16.95 -10.66 21.51
CA PHE A 406 17.94 -9.70 21.00
C PHE A 406 19.38 -10.06 21.37
N GLN A 407 19.68 -10.39 22.62
CA GLN A 407 21.01 -10.80 23.06
C GLN A 407 21.50 -12.08 22.35
N PRO A 408 20.69 -13.15 22.20
CA PRO A 408 21.09 -14.32 21.42
C PRO A 408 21.44 -14.02 19.95
N LEU A 409 20.76 -13.04 19.36
CA LEU A 409 21.05 -12.54 18.00
C LEU A 409 22.20 -11.50 17.98
N GLY A 410 22.74 -11.09 19.12
CA GLY A 410 23.72 -10.02 19.21
C GLY A 410 23.19 -8.68 18.71
N ILE A 411 21.90 -8.40 18.95
CA ILE A 411 21.25 -7.13 18.67
C ILE A 411 21.35 -6.29 19.96
N THR A 412 22.18 -5.25 19.93
CA THR A 412 22.49 -4.43 21.11
C THR A 412 22.01 -2.99 21.02
N ASN A 413 21.63 -2.53 19.82
CA ASN A 413 21.15 -1.18 19.58
C ASN A 413 19.77 -1.22 18.92
N TYR A 414 18.74 -0.98 19.71
CA TYR A 414 17.35 -0.91 19.27
C TYR A 414 16.59 0.13 20.09
N LYS A 415 15.47 0.60 19.57
CA LYS A 415 14.57 1.52 20.26
C LYS A 415 13.13 1.07 20.11
N TRP A 416 12.43 0.98 21.24
CA TRP A 416 10.99 0.75 21.29
C TRP A 416 10.21 2.05 21.15
N GLN A 417 9.06 1.98 20.48
CA GLN A 417 7.94 2.85 20.78
C GLN A 417 7.23 2.29 22.02
N PHE A 418 6.82 3.16 22.94
CA PHE A 418 6.10 2.75 24.15
C PHE A 418 4.61 3.10 24.03
N THR A 419 3.76 2.27 24.61
CA THR A 419 2.36 2.60 24.86
C THR A 419 2.27 3.71 25.94
N PRO A 420 1.14 4.42 26.08
CA PRO A 420 0.98 5.40 27.17
C PRO A 420 1.11 4.77 28.56
N GLN A 421 0.93 3.45 28.68
CA GLN A 421 1.11 2.66 29.91
C GLN A 421 2.59 2.32 30.17
N GLN A 422 3.52 2.92 29.40
CA GLN A 422 4.97 2.74 29.50
C GLN A 422 5.42 1.29 29.27
N LYS A 423 4.77 0.60 28.33
CA LYS A 423 5.15 -0.76 27.89
C LYS A 423 5.66 -0.73 26.45
N PRO A 424 6.65 -1.57 26.06
CA PRO A 424 7.05 -1.69 24.67
C PRO A 424 5.85 -2.03 23.78
N SER A 425 5.66 -1.26 22.70
CA SER A 425 4.63 -1.54 21.71
C SER A 425 5.14 -2.57 20.72
N LEU A 426 4.53 -3.75 20.73
CA LEU A 426 4.74 -4.76 19.68
C LEU A 426 3.89 -4.49 18.43
N ALA A 427 3.01 -3.49 18.47
CA ALA A 427 2.10 -3.16 17.39
C ALA A 427 2.81 -2.40 16.24
N GLY A 428 4.01 -1.88 16.48
CA GLY A 428 4.86 -1.24 15.47
C GLY A 428 5.91 -0.33 16.08
N GLY A 429 6.77 0.25 15.24
CA GLY A 429 7.71 1.31 15.64
C GLY A 429 8.97 0.80 16.34
N LEU A 430 9.23 -0.51 16.36
CA LEU A 430 10.52 -1.07 16.75
C LEU A 430 11.59 -0.63 15.75
N ARG A 431 12.63 0.06 16.24
CA ARG A 431 13.73 0.57 15.41
C ARG A 431 15.01 -0.18 15.71
N MET A 432 15.66 -0.69 14.67
CA MET A 432 17.00 -1.28 14.73
C MET A 432 17.73 -1.10 13.40
N ARG A 433 18.99 -1.54 13.32
CA ARG A 433 19.75 -1.51 12.07
C ARG A 433 19.18 -2.51 11.06
N ALA A 434 19.33 -2.23 9.77
CA ALA A 434 18.90 -3.13 8.70
C ALA A 434 19.53 -4.53 8.80
N LEU A 435 20.81 -4.59 9.18
CA LEU A 435 21.53 -5.84 9.41
C LEU A 435 20.97 -6.64 10.61
N ASP A 436 20.40 -5.98 11.62
CA ASP A 436 19.80 -6.65 12.78
C ASP A 436 18.40 -7.17 12.44
N PHE A 437 17.63 -6.46 11.61
CA PHE A 437 16.40 -7.00 11.01
C PHE A 437 16.70 -8.25 10.16
N ALA A 438 17.83 -8.27 9.45
CA ALA A 438 18.23 -9.45 8.67
C ALA A 438 18.49 -10.66 9.56
N LYS A 439 18.99 -10.48 10.80
CA LYS A 439 19.21 -11.58 11.76
C LYS A 439 17.89 -12.20 12.19
N PHE A 440 16.88 -11.36 12.43
CA PHE A 440 15.52 -11.84 12.71
C PHE A 440 14.94 -12.63 11.53
N GLY A 441 15.08 -12.12 10.30
CA GLY A 441 14.65 -12.85 9.10
C GLY A 441 15.37 -14.19 8.93
N GLN A 442 16.69 -14.21 9.15
CA GLN A 442 17.49 -15.42 9.05
C GLN A 442 17.19 -16.43 10.16
N LEU A 443 16.85 -15.98 11.38
CA LEU A 443 16.37 -16.86 12.44
C LEU A 443 15.14 -17.65 11.99
N TYR A 444 14.16 -16.99 11.37
CA TYR A 444 13.00 -17.65 10.79
C TYR A 444 13.35 -18.55 9.62
N LYS A 445 14.26 -18.11 8.72
CA LYS A 445 14.74 -18.93 7.60
C LYS A 445 15.42 -20.21 8.07
N ASN A 446 16.11 -20.14 9.20
CA ASN A 446 16.80 -21.27 9.86
C ASN A 446 15.88 -22.07 10.80
N ASN A 447 14.55 -21.94 10.66
CA ASN A 447 13.58 -22.66 11.49
C ASN A 447 13.77 -22.43 13.00
N GLY A 448 14.15 -21.20 13.39
CA GLY A 448 14.32 -20.79 14.77
C GLY A 448 15.69 -21.11 15.37
N ILE A 449 16.66 -21.54 14.55
CA ILE A 449 18.03 -21.82 14.97
C ILE A 449 18.94 -20.62 14.64
N TRP A 450 19.72 -20.18 15.63
CA TRP A 450 20.76 -19.17 15.44
C TRP A 450 22.05 -19.60 16.14
N ASN A 451 23.17 -19.63 15.40
CA ASN A 451 24.47 -20.10 15.91
C ASN A 451 24.39 -21.44 16.66
N GLY A 452 23.64 -22.40 16.11
CA GLY A 452 23.43 -23.73 16.70
C GLY A 452 22.49 -23.78 17.90
N LYS A 453 21.98 -22.64 18.39
CA LYS A 453 21.00 -22.57 19.49
C LYS A 453 19.58 -22.50 18.93
N ASN A 454 18.69 -23.32 19.47
CA ASN A 454 17.26 -23.21 19.21
C ASN A 454 16.69 -22.04 20.04
N ILE A 455 16.31 -20.95 19.37
CA ILE A 455 15.72 -19.76 19.97
C ILE A 455 14.20 -19.81 19.89
N ILE A 456 13.65 -20.24 18.74
CA ILE A 456 12.21 -20.36 18.51
C ILE A 456 11.92 -21.80 18.09
N ASP A 457 10.93 -22.45 18.69
CA ASP A 457 10.55 -23.80 18.30
C ASP A 457 10.16 -23.88 16.82
N LYS A 458 10.67 -24.89 16.11
CA LYS A 458 10.43 -25.09 14.68
C LYS A 458 8.94 -25.22 14.35
N ASN A 459 8.13 -25.78 15.23
CA ASN A 459 6.68 -25.87 15.00
C ASN A 459 6.01 -24.50 15.10
N TRP A 460 6.52 -23.60 15.95
CA TRP A 460 6.05 -22.22 15.98
C TRP A 460 6.36 -21.47 14.69
N ILE A 461 7.55 -21.68 14.12
CA ILE A 461 7.91 -21.13 12.80
C ILE A 461 6.94 -21.65 11.73
N LYS A 462 6.67 -22.96 11.70
CA LYS A 462 5.71 -23.56 10.77
C LYS A 462 4.30 -22.97 10.91
N LYS A 463 3.81 -22.79 12.14
CA LYS A 463 2.51 -22.14 12.40
C LYS A 463 2.52 -20.68 11.94
N SER A 464 3.61 -19.96 12.20
CA SER A 464 3.78 -18.56 11.77
C SER A 464 3.71 -18.41 10.25
N PHE A 465 4.24 -19.38 9.51
CA PHE A 465 4.22 -19.46 8.04
C PHE A 465 3.09 -20.36 7.50
N THR A 466 2.01 -20.53 8.25
CA THR A 466 0.79 -21.18 7.74
C THR A 466 -0.14 -20.10 7.19
N ASN A 467 -0.62 -20.27 5.95
CA ASN A 467 -1.63 -19.38 5.39
C ASN A 467 -3.01 -19.73 5.96
N TYR A 468 -3.50 -18.95 6.90
CA TYR A 468 -4.82 -19.14 7.52
C TYR A 468 -5.97 -18.57 6.69
N PHE A 469 -5.67 -17.75 5.68
CA PHE A 469 -6.65 -17.08 4.83
C PHE A 469 -6.28 -17.24 3.34
N PRO A 470 -6.32 -18.47 2.78
CA PRO A 470 -5.90 -18.73 1.41
C PRO A 470 -6.89 -18.24 0.35
N ASN A 471 -8.12 -17.91 0.74
CA ASN A 471 -9.20 -17.49 -0.16
C ASN A 471 -9.49 -15.98 -0.07
N ASP A 472 -8.62 -15.21 0.58
CA ASP A 472 -8.76 -13.75 0.61
C ASP A 472 -8.45 -13.17 -0.79
N HIS A 473 -9.18 -12.12 -1.17
CA HIS A 473 -9.05 -11.50 -2.49
C HIS A 473 -8.07 -10.32 -2.52
N ASP A 474 -7.79 -9.71 -1.37
CA ASP A 474 -6.99 -8.50 -1.27
C ASP A 474 -5.51 -8.78 -1.02
N PHE A 475 -5.18 -9.96 -0.49
CA PHE A 475 -3.80 -10.38 -0.23
C PHE A 475 -3.60 -11.90 -0.43
N GLU A 476 -2.35 -12.31 -0.63
CA GLU A 476 -2.01 -13.68 -1.04
C GLU A 476 -1.90 -14.68 0.14
N GLY A 477 -2.11 -14.20 1.35
CA GLY A 477 -2.19 -14.98 2.58
C GLY A 477 -1.63 -14.28 3.82
N TYR A 478 -2.01 -14.78 4.98
CA TYR A 478 -1.57 -14.23 6.27
C TYR A 478 -1.38 -15.33 7.32
N GLY A 479 -0.30 -15.23 8.07
CA GLY A 479 0.12 -16.15 9.13
C GLY A 479 0.02 -15.53 10.53
N TYR A 480 0.93 -15.90 11.43
CA TYR A 480 1.03 -15.24 12.75
C TYR A 480 1.82 -13.94 12.64
N LEU A 481 1.13 -12.87 12.26
CA LEU A 481 1.71 -11.54 12.03
C LEU A 481 2.79 -11.51 10.93
N PHE A 482 2.64 -12.38 9.93
CA PHE A 482 3.43 -12.41 8.69
C PHE A 482 2.50 -12.41 7.49
N TRP A 483 2.86 -11.65 6.47
CA TRP A 483 2.20 -11.67 5.17
C TRP A 483 2.82 -12.75 4.30
N ARG A 484 1.99 -13.49 3.56
CA ARG A 484 2.46 -14.35 2.47
C ARG A 484 2.53 -13.54 1.18
N LYS A 485 3.55 -13.78 0.36
CA LYS A 485 3.71 -13.16 -0.95
C LYS A 485 4.41 -14.11 -1.92
N ILE A 486 3.98 -14.11 -3.17
CA ILE A 486 4.58 -14.79 -4.30
C ILE A 486 5.19 -13.71 -5.19
N TYR A 487 6.52 -13.68 -5.23
CA TYR A 487 7.28 -12.82 -6.14
C TYR A 487 7.44 -13.52 -7.48
N LYS A 488 7.13 -12.84 -8.59
CA LYS A 488 7.20 -13.38 -9.94
C LYS A 488 8.38 -12.80 -10.70
N VAL A 489 9.21 -13.67 -11.28
CA VAL A 489 10.35 -13.27 -12.12
C VAL A 489 10.33 -14.12 -13.38
N GLY A 490 9.99 -13.49 -14.52
CA GLY A 490 9.70 -14.24 -15.75
C GLY A 490 8.58 -15.27 -15.51
N THR A 491 8.88 -16.55 -15.72
CA THR A 491 7.94 -17.66 -15.47
C THR A 491 8.09 -18.30 -14.08
N GLN A 492 9.05 -17.85 -13.27
CA GLN A 492 9.32 -18.42 -11.95
C GLN A 492 8.55 -17.68 -10.85
N ASN A 493 8.07 -18.46 -9.89
CA ASN A 493 7.40 -17.97 -8.69
C ASN A 493 8.28 -18.26 -7.48
N PHE A 494 8.44 -17.26 -6.62
CA PHE A 494 9.21 -17.36 -5.39
C PHE A 494 8.29 -17.03 -4.21
N GLU A 495 7.88 -18.06 -3.48
CA GLU A 495 7.08 -17.88 -2.28
C GLU A 495 7.95 -17.35 -1.12
N ALA A 496 7.41 -16.36 -0.41
CA ALA A 496 8.00 -15.81 0.78
C ALA A 496 6.92 -15.51 1.84
N TYR A 497 7.35 -15.56 3.10
CA TYR A 497 6.67 -14.87 4.19
C TYR A 497 7.44 -13.62 4.55
N GLN A 498 6.73 -12.54 4.87
CA GLN A 498 7.33 -11.24 5.10
C GLN A 498 6.71 -10.47 6.25
N SER A 499 7.56 -9.80 7.02
CA SER A 499 7.17 -8.67 7.85
C SER A 499 7.00 -7.47 6.92
N SER A 500 5.85 -6.79 6.97
CA SER A 500 5.56 -5.63 6.11
C SER A 500 5.09 -4.46 6.97
N GLY A 501 5.66 -3.29 6.73
CA GLY A 501 5.33 -2.05 7.42
C GLY A 501 5.14 -0.88 6.47
N ASN A 502 4.29 0.06 6.89
CA ASN A 502 4.07 1.33 6.20
C ASN A 502 5.41 1.98 5.82
N GLY A 503 5.48 2.57 4.64
CA GLY A 503 6.71 3.07 4.04
C GLY A 503 7.39 2.12 3.07
N GLY A 504 6.88 0.90 2.90
CA GLY A 504 7.51 -0.12 2.07
C GLY A 504 8.55 -0.95 2.83
N ASN A 505 8.59 -0.85 4.15
CA ASN A 505 9.55 -1.57 4.98
C ASN A 505 9.24 -3.07 4.96
N LYS A 506 10.21 -3.92 4.58
CA LYS A 506 10.03 -5.37 4.49
C LYS A 506 11.23 -6.15 5.05
N ILE A 507 10.91 -7.26 5.73
CA ILE A 507 11.83 -8.40 5.93
C ILE A 507 11.20 -9.56 5.17
N ILE A 508 11.86 -10.02 4.12
CA ILE A 508 11.32 -11.02 3.18
C ILE A 508 12.10 -12.31 3.36
N ILE A 509 11.40 -13.39 3.65
CA ILE A 509 11.96 -14.70 3.98
C ILE A 509 11.43 -15.69 2.96
N PHE A 510 12.25 -16.02 1.97
CA PHE A 510 11.86 -16.97 0.93
C PHE A 510 11.79 -18.38 1.49
N THR A 511 10.76 -19.15 1.15
CA THR A 511 10.53 -20.49 1.71
C THR A 511 11.45 -21.52 1.03
N GLU A 512 11.57 -21.44 -0.30
CA GLU A 512 12.22 -22.47 -1.14
C GLU A 512 13.70 -22.20 -1.46
N ILE A 513 14.14 -20.94 -1.42
CA ILE A 513 15.53 -20.54 -1.71
C ILE A 513 16.20 -19.96 -0.46
N PRO A 514 17.53 -20.09 -0.29
CA PRO A 514 18.25 -19.71 0.94
C PRO A 514 18.52 -18.20 1.01
N ILE A 515 17.47 -17.38 0.86
CA ILE A 515 17.57 -15.93 0.76
C ILE A 515 16.68 -15.24 1.81
N VAL A 516 17.24 -14.20 2.44
CA VAL A 516 16.51 -13.19 3.20
C VAL A 516 16.84 -11.81 2.64
N ILE A 517 15.82 -11.00 2.37
CA ILE A 517 15.98 -9.62 1.89
C ILE A 517 15.36 -8.67 2.92
N VAL A 518 16.09 -7.63 3.31
CA VAL A 518 15.57 -6.51 4.09
C VAL A 518 15.62 -5.27 3.22
N ILE A 519 14.48 -4.56 3.12
CA ILE A 519 14.40 -3.25 2.48
C ILE A 519 13.73 -2.32 3.47
N THR A 520 14.36 -1.19 3.76
CA THR A 520 13.78 -0.14 4.61
C THR A 520 13.62 1.15 3.84
N ALA A 521 12.61 1.93 4.20
CA ALA A 521 12.26 3.17 3.51
C ALA A 521 11.44 4.12 4.40
N LYS A 522 11.42 5.39 4.00
CA LYS A 522 10.69 6.50 4.65
C LYS A 522 9.47 6.97 3.86
N ALA A 523 8.99 6.19 2.88
CA ALA A 523 7.83 6.50 2.04
C ALA A 523 6.48 6.35 2.79
N TYR A 524 6.38 6.82 4.03
CA TYR A 524 5.19 6.63 4.87
C TYR A 524 3.95 7.27 4.25
N ASN A 525 2.82 6.56 4.30
CA ASN A 525 1.53 7.01 3.74
C ASN A 525 1.59 7.35 2.25
N ARG A 526 2.56 6.77 1.51
CA ARG A 526 2.69 6.94 0.07
C ARG A 526 2.13 5.74 -0.67
N PRO A 527 1.27 5.94 -1.70
CA PRO A 527 0.63 4.83 -2.42
C PRO A 527 1.62 3.97 -3.22
N TYR A 528 2.79 4.50 -3.56
CA TYR A 528 3.85 3.75 -4.27
C TYR A 528 4.71 2.89 -3.36
N ALA A 529 4.62 3.07 -2.03
CA ALA A 529 5.63 2.59 -1.09
C ALA A 529 5.84 1.06 -1.12
N HIS A 530 4.75 0.28 -1.13
CA HIS A 530 4.85 -1.17 -1.20
C HIS A 530 5.15 -1.68 -2.62
N ILE A 531 4.56 -1.05 -3.63
CA ILE A 531 4.69 -1.46 -5.03
C ILE A 531 6.14 -1.30 -5.51
N GLN A 532 6.80 -0.19 -5.20
CA GLN A 532 8.20 0.01 -5.60
C GLN A 532 9.12 -1.06 -5.00
N VAL A 533 8.88 -1.49 -3.76
CA VAL A 533 9.70 -2.51 -3.10
C VAL A 533 9.46 -3.88 -3.75
N GLU A 534 8.23 -4.17 -4.18
CA GLU A 534 7.94 -5.37 -4.96
C GLU A 534 8.66 -5.36 -6.31
N LYS A 535 8.68 -4.22 -7.02
CA LYS A 535 9.46 -4.05 -8.25
C LYS A 535 10.96 -4.24 -8.01
N ILE A 536 11.52 -3.61 -6.97
CA ILE A 536 12.94 -3.77 -6.58
C ILE A 536 13.29 -5.25 -6.43
N VAL A 537 12.45 -6.02 -5.74
CA VAL A 537 12.69 -7.46 -5.52
C VAL A 537 12.60 -8.26 -6.83
N GLN A 538 11.54 -8.04 -7.63
CA GLN A 538 11.27 -8.86 -8.83
C GLN A 538 12.15 -8.53 -10.03
N GLU A 539 12.47 -7.26 -10.24
CA GLU A 539 13.14 -6.80 -11.46
C GLU A 539 14.65 -6.65 -11.29
N TYR A 540 15.13 -6.52 -10.04
CA TYR A 540 16.53 -6.23 -9.73
C TYR A 540 17.15 -7.28 -8.81
N LEU A 541 16.66 -7.43 -7.56
CA LEU A 541 17.35 -8.26 -6.57
C LEU A 541 17.28 -9.74 -6.90
N LEU A 542 16.10 -10.32 -7.11
CA LEU A 542 15.98 -11.74 -7.44
C LEU A 542 16.72 -12.10 -8.74
N PRO A 543 16.57 -11.35 -9.85
CA PRO A 543 17.39 -11.56 -11.04
C PRO A 543 18.89 -11.49 -10.75
N ALA A 544 19.35 -10.52 -9.95
CA ALA A 544 20.77 -10.37 -9.68
C ALA A 544 21.37 -11.52 -8.87
N ILE A 545 20.57 -12.14 -7.99
CA ILE A 545 21.02 -13.17 -7.05
C ILE A 545 20.84 -14.60 -7.60
N ASN A 546 19.82 -14.81 -8.44
CA ASN A 546 19.38 -16.13 -8.92
C ASN A 546 19.72 -16.41 -10.39
N ASN A 547 20.57 -15.62 -11.04
CA ASN A 547 21.07 -15.96 -12.37
C ASN A 547 21.79 -17.31 -12.32
N LYS A 548 21.07 -18.36 -12.74
CA LYS A 548 21.68 -19.58 -13.27
C LYS A 548 22.37 -19.13 -14.56
N GLN A 549 23.68 -18.94 -14.50
CA GLN A 549 24.49 -18.91 -15.72
C GLN A 549 24.32 -20.22 -16.49
#